data_AF-A0A6A0HDM3-F1
#
_entry.id   AF-A0A6A0HDM3-F1
#
_cell.length_a   1.000
_cell.length_b   1.000
_cell.length_c   1.000
_cell.angle_alpha   90.00
_cell.angle_beta   90.00
_cell.angle_gamma   90.00
#
_symmetry.space_group_name_H-M   'P 1'
#
loop_
_entity.id
_entity.type
_entity.pdbx_description
1 polymer ?
#
loop_
_entity_poly.entity_id
_entity_poly.type
_entity_poly.pdbx_seq_one_letter_code
_entity_poly.pdbx_strand_id
1 'polypeptide(L)'
;MKHIGTVLMKMKGLSMTAALLLLCVAAANAQWDSNSDNGEVIVHLFEWKWADIAAECENFLGPKGFAGVQVRAPVAGFKEGLH
;
A
#
# COMPACT_ATOMS: atom_id res chain seq x y z
N MET A 1 -45.93 -20.44 -22.12
CA MET A 1 -44.89 -21.20 -21.38
C MET A 1 -43.46 -20.82 -21.76
N LYS A 2 -43.10 -20.60 -23.04
CA LYS A 2 -41.72 -20.29 -23.49
C LYS A 2 -41.17 -18.95 -22.96
N HIS A 3 -42.00 -17.89 -22.94
CA HIS A 3 -41.59 -16.56 -22.48
C HIS A 3 -41.22 -16.48 -20.99
N ILE A 4 -41.88 -17.25 -20.12
CA ILE A 4 -41.64 -17.25 -18.67
C ILE A 4 -40.26 -17.88 -18.35
N GLY A 5 -39.86 -18.92 -19.10
CA GLY A 5 -38.54 -19.57 -18.94
C GLY A 5 -37.37 -18.66 -19.33
N THR A 6 -37.50 -17.86 -20.40
CA THR A 6 -36.46 -16.92 -20.84
C THR A 6 -36.26 -15.75 -19.86
N VAL A 7 -37.34 -15.26 -19.23
CA VAL A 7 -37.28 -14.21 -18.20
C VAL A 7 -36.60 -14.74 -16.93
N LEU A 8 -36.96 -15.96 -16.50
CA LEU A 8 -36.36 -16.61 -15.33
C LEU A 8 -34.85 -16.87 -15.50
N MET A 9 -34.40 -17.25 -16.71
CA MET A 9 -32.97 -17.42 -17.04
C MET A 9 -32.21 -16.08 -17.08
N LYS A 10 -32.80 -15.01 -17.64
CA LYS A 10 -32.21 -13.66 -17.65
C LYS A 10 -32.05 -13.08 -16.24
N MET A 11 -33.02 -13.28 -15.34
CA MET A 11 -32.98 -12.78 -13.96
C MET A 11 -31.91 -13.50 -13.12
N LYS A 12 -31.72 -14.82 -13.31
CA LYS A 12 -30.66 -15.60 -12.65
C LYS A 12 -29.26 -15.24 -13.15
N GLY A 13 -29.10 -15.03 -14.46
CA GLY A 13 -27.84 -14.59 -15.06
C GLY A 13 -27.45 -13.16 -14.64
N LEU A 14 -28.41 -12.24 -14.62
CA LEU A 14 -28.21 -10.84 -14.16
C LEU A 14 -27.84 -10.76 -12.68
N SER A 15 -28.41 -11.65 -11.85
CA SER A 15 -28.06 -11.73 -10.41
C SER A 15 -26.64 -12.26 -10.18
N MET A 16 -26.17 -13.21 -11.00
CA MET A 16 -24.84 -13.82 -10.82
C MET A 16 -23.72 -12.90 -11.30
N THR A 17 -23.92 -12.18 -12.40
CA THR A 17 -22.96 -11.16 -12.85
C THR A 17 -22.90 -9.98 -11.87
N ALA A 18 -24.02 -9.55 -11.30
CA ALA A 18 -24.05 -8.52 -10.27
C ALA A 18 -23.29 -8.94 -9.00
N ALA A 19 -23.47 -10.19 -8.54
CA ALA A 19 -22.74 -10.73 -7.39
C ALA A 19 -21.23 -10.82 -7.63
N LEU A 20 -20.81 -11.23 -8.83
CA LEU A 20 -19.40 -11.27 -9.21
C LEU A 20 -18.78 -9.87 -9.28
N LEU A 21 -19.49 -8.90 -9.85
CA LEU A 21 -19.06 -7.50 -9.86
C LEU A 21 -18.92 -6.94 -8.43
N LEU A 22 -19.88 -7.21 -7.56
CA LEU A 22 -19.81 -6.83 -6.15
C LEU A 22 -18.61 -7.45 -5.43
N LEU A 23 -18.31 -8.73 -5.69
CA LEU A 23 -17.15 -9.40 -5.13
C LEU A 23 -15.84 -8.78 -5.62
N CYS A 24 -15.71 -8.51 -6.91
CA CYS A 24 -14.52 -7.87 -7.49
C CYS A 24 -14.30 -6.47 -6.91
N VAL A 25 -15.37 -5.67 -6.75
CA VAL A 25 -15.30 -4.36 -6.12
C VAL A 25 -14.84 -4.49 -4.66
N ALA A 26 -15.41 -5.41 -3.88
CA ALA A 26 -15.01 -5.63 -2.49
C ALA A 26 -13.51 -6.02 -2.37
N ALA A 27 -13.05 -6.95 -3.21
CA ALA A 27 -11.64 -7.36 -3.23
C ALA A 27 -10.70 -6.21 -3.63
N ALA A 28 -11.09 -5.38 -4.60
CA ALA A 28 -10.29 -4.25 -5.04
C ALA A 28 -10.10 -3.18 -3.95
N ASN A 29 -11.08 -3.01 -3.04
CA ASN A 29 -10.98 -2.08 -1.92
C ASN A 29 -10.06 -2.57 -0.79
N ALA A 30 -9.84 -3.88 -0.68
CA ALA A 30 -9.04 -4.46 0.40
C ALA A 30 -7.51 -4.40 0.17
N GLN A 31 -7.03 -4.02 -1.01
CA GLN A 31 -5.60 -4.08 -1.35
C GLN A 31 -4.76 -2.90 -0.82
N TRP A 32 -5.40 -1.84 -0.31
CA TRP A 32 -4.74 -0.56 -0.03
C TRP A 32 -4.17 -0.43 1.39
N ASP A 33 -4.00 -1.53 2.13
CA ASP A 33 -3.32 -1.50 3.43
C ASP A 33 -1.79 -1.44 3.22
N SER A 34 -1.18 -0.33 3.63
CA SER A 34 0.27 -0.12 3.55
C SER A 34 1.05 -0.86 4.64
N ASN A 35 0.37 -1.43 5.65
CA ASN A 35 0.95 -2.10 6.82
C ASN A 35 2.09 -1.27 7.45
N SER A 36 1.88 0.05 7.56
CA SER A 36 2.80 1.00 8.16
C SER A 36 2.14 1.67 9.34
N ASP A 37 2.79 1.58 10.51
CA ASP A 37 2.32 2.26 11.72
C ASP A 37 2.47 3.79 11.62
N ASN A 38 3.27 4.28 10.66
CA ASN A 38 3.67 5.68 10.53
C ASN A 38 3.40 6.19 9.10
N GLY A 39 2.14 6.42 8.74
CA GLY A 39 1.74 6.98 7.44
C GLY A 39 2.14 6.12 6.24
N GLU A 40 2.02 6.67 5.02
CA GLU A 40 2.15 5.91 3.77
C GLU A 40 3.33 6.34 2.89
N VAL A 41 4.00 7.45 3.24
CA VAL A 41 4.97 8.11 2.37
C VAL A 41 6.40 7.71 2.73
N ILE A 42 7.14 7.20 1.74
CA ILE A 42 8.58 6.93 1.85
C ILE A 42 9.37 8.07 1.17
N VAL A 43 10.43 8.54 1.83
CA VAL A 43 11.33 9.56 1.27
C VAL A 43 12.64 8.94 0.81
N HIS A 44 13.19 9.41 -0.31
CA HIS A 44 14.52 9.03 -0.77
C HIS A 44 15.50 10.17 -0.47
N LEU A 45 16.36 9.97 0.55
CA LEU A 45 17.39 10.93 0.92
C LEU A 45 18.68 10.63 0.15
N PHE A 46 18.79 11.20 -1.06
CA PHE A 46 19.87 10.90 -2.00
C PHE A 46 21.24 11.36 -1.45
N GLU A 47 22.16 10.41 -1.27
CA GLU A 47 23.54 10.65 -0.80
C GLU A 47 23.66 11.30 0.59
N TRP A 48 22.66 11.13 1.44
CA TRP A 48 22.73 11.54 2.85
C TRP A 48 23.60 10.60 3.69
N LYS A 49 24.21 11.13 4.75
CA LYS A 49 24.96 10.34 5.74
C LYS A 49 24.01 9.74 6.78
N TRP A 50 24.39 8.62 7.37
CA TRP A 50 23.56 7.91 8.35
C TRP A 50 23.22 8.73 9.60
N ALA A 51 24.18 9.49 10.13
CA ALA A 51 23.94 10.35 11.29
C ALA A 51 22.89 11.43 11.00
N ASP A 52 22.94 12.02 9.80
CA ASP A 52 21.97 13.02 9.36
C ASP A 52 20.58 12.40 9.15
N ILE A 53 20.52 11.16 8.62
CA ILE A 53 19.26 10.41 8.48
C ILE A 53 18.64 10.11 9.85
N ALA A 54 19.44 9.70 10.84
CA ALA A 54 18.94 9.43 12.19
C ALA A 54 18.36 10.70 12.84
N ALA A 55 19.10 11.82 12.77
CA ALA A 55 18.62 13.10 13.27
C ALA A 55 17.33 13.56 12.56
N GLU A 56 17.24 13.36 11.25
CA GLU A 56 16.07 13.73 10.45
C GLU A 56 14.84 12.86 10.78
N CYS A 57 15.05 11.56 11.04
CA CYS A 57 14.01 10.66 11.52
C CYS A 57 13.42 11.11 12.85
N GLU A 58 14.25 11.49 13.82
CA GLU A 58 13.80 11.91 15.15
C GLU A 58 13.15 13.30 15.15
N ASN A 59 13.74 14.26 14.43
CA ASN A 59 13.35 15.66 14.51
C ASN A 59 12.24 16.07 13.53
N PHE A 60 12.09 15.35 12.40
CA PHE A 60 11.16 15.75 11.35
C PHE A 60 10.33 14.59 10.82
N LEU A 61 10.94 13.56 10.22
CA LEU A 61 10.19 12.55 9.45
C LEU A 61 9.27 11.72 10.33
N GLY A 62 9.72 11.30 11.52
CA GLY A 62 8.91 10.59 12.50
C GLY A 62 7.70 11.42 12.95
N PRO A 63 7.90 12.62 13.52
CA PRO A 63 6.81 13.51 13.91
C PRO A 63 5.84 13.90 12.77
N LYS A 64 6.30 13.85 11.51
CA LYS A 64 5.49 14.14 10.33
C LYS A 64 4.80 12.91 9.73
N GLY A 65 5.05 11.71 10.26
CA GLY A 65 4.37 10.49 9.84
C GLY A 65 4.84 9.95 8.48
N PHE A 66 6.14 10.04 8.18
CA PHE A 66 6.72 9.33 7.05
C PHE A 66 6.92 7.85 7.40
N ALA A 67 6.62 6.96 6.45
CA ALA A 67 6.68 5.51 6.60
C ALA A 67 8.11 4.97 6.64
N GLY A 68 9.06 5.70 6.03
CA GLY A 68 10.47 5.33 6.07
C GLY A 68 11.34 6.11 5.09
N VAL A 69 12.62 5.72 5.07
CA VAL A 69 13.66 6.32 4.23
C VAL A 69 14.26 5.27 3.30
N GLN A 70 14.22 5.52 2.00
CA GLN A 70 14.99 4.77 1.01
C GLN A 70 16.42 5.32 0.94
N VAL A 71 17.38 4.45 1.19
CA VAL A 71 18.81 4.75 1.26
C VAL A 71 19.59 3.92 0.24
N ARG A 72 20.65 4.49 -0.31
CA ARG A 72 21.61 3.72 -1.14
C ARG A 72 22.42 2.81 -0.21
N ALA A 73 22.69 1.57 -0.67
CA ALA A 73 23.58 0.67 0.04
C ALA A 73 24.98 1.29 0.23
N PRO A 74 25.60 1.18 1.42
CA PRO A 74 26.96 1.63 1.62
C PRO A 74 27.91 0.72 0.82
N VAL A 75 28.87 1.30 0.11
CA VAL A 75 30.02 0.55 -0.41
C VAL A 75 30.84 0.06 0.78
N ALA A 76 30.99 -1.27 0.92
CA ALA A 76 31.77 -2.00 1.93
C ALA A 76 32.31 -1.14 3.11
N GLY A 77 31.44 -0.81 4.08
CA GLY A 77 31.86 0.07 5.18
C GLY A 77 30.74 0.59 6.07
N PHE A 78 29.89 -0.29 6.59
CA PHE A 78 28.94 0.07 7.64
C PHE A 78 29.69 0.22 8.98
N LYS A 79 30.31 1.39 9.25
CA LYS A 79 30.98 1.71 10.52
C LYS A 79 30.90 3.17 10.99
N GLU A 80 30.01 4.01 10.47
CA GLU A 80 29.90 5.42 10.91
C GLU A 80 28.59 5.77 11.66
N GLY A 81 27.92 4.79 12.28
CA GLY A 81 26.66 5.07 12.99
C GLY A 81 26.39 4.27 14.26
N LEU A 82 27.29 3.39 14.69
CA LEU A 82 27.15 2.65 15.95
C LEU A 82 28.34 3.00 16.84
N HIS A 83 28.18 4.07 17.62
CA HIS A 83 28.83 4.19 18.91
C HIS A 83 28.02 3.41 19.95
#